data_AF-A0A1K1SCK0-F1
#
_entry.id   AF-A0A1K1SCK0-F1
#
_cell.length_a   1.000
_cell.length_b   1.000
_cell.length_c   1.000
_cell.angle_alpha   90.00
_cell.angle_beta   90.00
_cell.angle_gamma   90.00
#
_symmetry.space_group_name_H-M   'P 1'
#
loop_
_entity.id
_entity.type
_entity.pdbx_description
1 polymer ?
#
loop_
_entity_poly.entity_id
_entity_poly.type
_entity_poly.pdbx_seq_one_letter_code
_entity_poly.pdbx_strand_id
1 'polypeptide(L)'
;MQNYYYVEPFKEQEVNLYLKGDSTFIFQDLTGCNQFEFTGRYKQINDSTVSYLLFSSVKLQNVLPNSNNDLIFSVQDGDTAWIINRDRIFIHKQPFIATSKSTINLQEIRYKKLEEYYIGLLGKEGFLRVFGDGSKKEAKKRLLDCKLPDIKIR
;
A
#
# COMPACT_ATOMS: atom_id res chain seq x y z
N MET A 1 -16.65 -0.39 -11.06
CA MET A 1 -15.76 -0.08 -9.91
C MET A 1 -14.37 -0.51 -10.31
N GLN A 2 -13.39 0.38 -10.19
CA GLN A 2 -12.00 0.09 -10.55
C GLN A 2 -11.14 0.21 -9.30
N ASN A 3 -10.33 -0.80 -9.04
CA ASN A 3 -9.50 -0.84 -7.83
C ASN A 3 -8.03 -0.84 -8.20
N TYR A 4 -7.23 -0.23 -7.34
CA TYR A 4 -5.78 -0.26 -7.41
C TYR A 4 -5.18 -0.49 -6.03
N TYR A 5 -3.97 -1.03 -5.99
CA TYR A 5 -3.24 -1.20 -4.74
C TYR A 5 -1.76 -0.87 -4.87
N TYR A 6 -1.16 -0.52 -3.75
CA TYR A 6 0.26 -0.25 -3.59
C TYR A 6 0.74 -0.87 -2.28
N VAL A 7 1.90 -1.52 -2.32
CA VAL A 7 2.54 -2.13 -1.14
C VAL A 7 4.00 -1.74 -1.12
N GLU A 8 4.37 -0.93 -0.12
CA GLU A 8 5.76 -0.59 0.20
C GLU A 8 6.17 -1.26 1.52
N PRO A 9 6.83 -2.43 1.44
CA PRO A 9 7.01 -3.30 2.58
C PRO A 9 7.81 -2.69 3.73
N PHE A 10 8.78 -1.83 3.42
CA PHE A 10 9.68 -1.22 4.42
C PHE A 10 9.13 0.08 5.02
N LYS A 11 8.14 0.70 4.38
CA LYS A 11 7.41 1.84 4.94
C LYS A 11 6.09 1.44 5.60
N GLU A 12 5.77 0.14 5.58
CA GLU A 12 4.55 -0.40 6.18
C GLU A 12 3.28 0.26 5.61
N GLN A 13 3.29 0.46 4.29
CA GLN A 13 2.18 1.04 3.54
C GLN A 13 1.51 -0.04 2.70
N GLU A 14 0.23 -0.25 2.94
CA GLU A 14 -0.65 -1.22 2.28
C GLU A 14 -1.91 -0.51 1.78
N VAL A 15 -1.73 0.26 0.71
CA VAL A 15 -2.73 1.22 0.26
C VAL A 15 -3.63 0.64 -0.82
N ASN A 16 -4.93 0.84 -0.68
CA ASN A 16 -5.93 0.58 -1.71
C ASN A 16 -6.57 1.89 -2.18
N LEU A 17 -6.81 1.98 -3.48
CA LEU A 17 -7.66 3.00 -4.10
C LEU A 17 -8.86 2.33 -4.75
N TYR A 18 -10.06 2.73 -4.34
CA TYR A 18 -11.33 2.29 -4.91
C TYR A 18 -11.99 3.46 -5.64
N LEU A 19 -12.20 3.31 -6.95
CA LEU A 19 -12.95 4.27 -7.77
C LEU A 19 -14.38 3.75 -7.97
N LYS A 20 -15.34 4.50 -7.43
CA LYS A 20 -16.77 4.16 -7.50
C LYS A 20 -17.42 4.80 -8.73
N GLY A 21 -18.48 4.17 -9.23
CA GLY A 21 -19.17 4.62 -10.45
C GLY A 21 -19.85 5.99 -10.34
N ASP A 22 -20.06 6.48 -9.12
CA ASP A 22 -20.62 7.81 -8.82
C ASP A 22 -19.56 8.93 -8.81
N SER A 23 -18.36 8.66 -9.32
CA SER A 23 -17.22 9.58 -9.33
C SER A 23 -16.68 9.95 -7.95
N THR A 24 -16.91 9.10 -6.95
CA THR A 24 -16.26 9.19 -5.64
C THR A 24 -15.14 8.16 -5.49
N PHE A 25 -14.18 8.43 -4.61
CA PHE A 25 -13.10 7.50 -4.31
C PHE A 25 -12.94 7.24 -2.81
N ILE A 26 -12.36 6.08 -2.50
CA ILE A 26 -11.81 5.75 -1.19
C ILE A 26 -10.33 5.43 -1.39
N PHE A 27 -9.45 6.10 -0.67
CA PHE A 27 -8.00 5.88 -0.70
C PHE A 27 -7.54 5.60 0.73
N GLN A 28 -7.17 4.36 1.00
CA GLN A 28 -7.07 3.89 2.38
C GLN A 28 -5.95 2.90 2.58
N ASP A 29 -5.41 2.90 3.79
CA ASP A 29 -4.65 1.81 4.37
C ASP A 29 -5.38 1.34 5.63
N LEU A 30 -5.97 0.15 5.58
CA LEU A 30 -6.70 -0.46 6.71
C LEU A 30 -5.95 -1.63 7.35
N THR A 31 -4.79 -2.00 6.80
CA THR A 31 -4.08 -3.21 7.21
C THR A 31 -2.63 -2.96 7.58
N GLY A 32 -2.07 -1.85 7.13
CA GLY A 32 -0.77 -1.36 7.54
C GLY A 32 -0.79 -0.76 8.94
N CYS A 33 0.37 -0.25 9.31
CA CYS A 33 0.63 0.25 10.66
C CYS A 33 0.21 1.70 10.84
N ASN A 34 0.18 2.45 9.75
CA ASN A 34 -0.24 3.85 9.71
C ASN A 34 -1.57 3.90 8.98
N GLN A 35 -2.64 3.45 9.64
CA GLN A 35 -3.94 3.34 9.00
C GLN A 35 -4.58 4.71 8.78
N PHE A 36 -5.11 4.89 7.59
CA PHE A 36 -5.79 6.11 7.18
C PHE A 36 -6.90 5.80 6.19
N GLU A 37 -7.87 6.70 6.11
CA GLU A 37 -8.88 6.70 5.06
C GLU A 37 -9.12 8.11 4.54
N PHE A 38 -8.81 8.33 3.27
CA PHE A 38 -9.22 9.50 2.52
C PHE A 38 -10.44 9.16 1.65
N THR A 39 -11.35 10.12 1.57
CA THR A 39 -12.48 10.09 0.65
C THR A 39 -12.51 11.35 -0.18
N GLY A 40 -13.12 11.29 -1.35
CA GLY A 40 -13.30 12.48 -2.17
C GLY A 40 -13.97 12.16 -3.48
N ARG A 41 -13.79 13.06 -4.45
CA ARG A 41 -14.26 12.91 -5.82
C ARG A 41 -13.10 12.80 -6.76
N TYR A 42 -13.30 12.05 -7.84
CA TYR A 42 -12.34 11.99 -8.92
C TYR A 42 -13.00 12.36 -10.24
N LYS A 43 -12.21 12.93 -11.15
CA LYS A 43 -12.60 13.15 -12.53
C LYS A 43 -11.54 12.57 -13.44
N GLN A 44 -11.94 11.76 -14.40
CA GLN A 44 -11.03 11.32 -15.45
C GLN A 44 -10.89 12.43 -16.49
N ILE A 45 -9.65 12.80 -16.79
CA ILE A 45 -9.27 13.71 -17.86
C ILE A 45 -8.57 12.88 -18.93
N ASN A 46 -9.11 12.93 -20.14
CA ASN A 46 -8.53 12.29 -21.31
C ASN A 46 -8.19 13.39 -22.31
N ASP A 47 -6.91 13.63 -22.52
CA ASP A 47 -6.38 14.41 -23.63
C ASP A 47 -5.80 13.45 -24.68
N SER A 48 -5.57 13.96 -25.88
CA SER A 48 -4.96 13.27 -27.02
C SER A 48 -3.66 12.54 -26.69
N THR A 49 -2.88 13.04 -25.73
CA THR A 49 -1.56 12.50 -25.34
C THR A 49 -1.50 11.93 -23.92
N VAL A 50 -2.46 12.26 -23.05
CA VAL A 50 -2.38 11.93 -21.62
C VAL A 50 -3.76 11.57 -21.07
N SER A 51 -3.81 10.50 -20.28
CA SER A 51 -4.98 10.18 -19.45
C SER A 51 -4.60 10.20 -17.98
N TYR A 52 -5.37 10.90 -17.15
CA TYR A 52 -5.16 10.95 -15.70
C TYR A 52 -6.47 11.12 -14.93
N LEU A 53 -6.44 10.79 -13.65
CA LEU A 53 -7.50 11.09 -12.69
C LEU A 53 -7.10 12.32 -11.91
N LEU A 54 -8.01 13.29 -11.77
CA LEU A 54 -7.85 14.45 -10.91
C LEU A 54 -8.67 14.25 -9.64
N PHE A 55 -8.01 14.33 -8.48
CA PHE A 55 -8.67 14.23 -7.18
C PHE A 55 -9.13 15.60 -6.67
N SER A 56 -10.30 15.64 -6.05
CA SER A 56 -10.91 16.85 -5.52
C SER A 56 -11.85 16.54 -4.35
N SER A 57 -12.18 17.55 -3.53
CA SER A 57 -12.98 17.38 -2.32
C SER A 57 -12.40 16.31 -1.37
N VAL A 58 -11.07 16.21 -1.31
CA VAL A 58 -10.36 15.21 -0.52
C VAL A 58 -10.51 15.52 0.96
N LYS A 59 -10.95 14.51 1.72
CA LYS A 59 -11.15 14.59 3.17
C LYS A 59 -10.55 13.36 3.83
N LEU A 60 -9.71 13.60 4.83
CA LEU A 60 -9.25 12.59 5.77
C LEU A 60 -10.40 12.26 6.73
N GLN A 61 -10.97 11.07 6.60
CA GLN A 61 -12.10 10.62 7.42
C GLN A 61 -11.65 10.00 8.72
N ASN A 62 -10.58 9.20 8.67
CA ASN A 62 -10.13 8.43 9.81
C ASN A 62 -8.61 8.25 9.79
N VAL A 63 -8.02 8.26 10.99
CA VAL A 63 -6.64 7.90 11.28
C VAL A 63 -6.65 7.13 12.58
N LEU A 64 -5.94 6.00 12.66
CA LEU A 64 -5.81 5.30 13.94
C LEU A 64 -5.05 6.19 14.95
N PRO A 65 -5.41 6.19 16.25
CA PRO A 65 -4.81 7.07 17.27
C PRO A 65 -3.28 6.95 17.42
N ASN A 66 -2.70 5.82 17.01
CA ASN A 66 -1.28 5.54 17.13
C ASN A 66 -0.54 5.64 15.79
N SER A 67 -1.17 6.15 14.74
CA SER A 67 -0.53 6.32 13.44
C SER A 67 0.49 7.45 13.50
N ASN A 68 1.64 7.26 12.86
CA ASN A 68 2.55 8.36 12.61
C ASN A 68 2.09 9.11 11.36
N ASN A 69 1.65 10.36 11.52
CA ASN A 69 1.16 11.19 10.43
C ASN A 69 2.21 11.38 9.31
N ASP A 70 3.50 11.35 9.64
CA ASP A 70 4.58 11.51 8.65
C ASP A 70 4.72 10.28 7.73
N LEU A 71 4.15 9.13 8.12
CA LEU A 71 4.20 7.89 7.36
C LEU A 71 2.90 7.62 6.59
N ILE A 72 1.89 8.47 6.71
CA ILE A 72 0.66 8.38 5.94
C ILE A 72 0.95 8.75 4.48
N PHE A 73 0.47 7.91 3.55
CA PHE A 73 0.50 8.27 2.14
C PHE A 73 -0.50 9.41 1.90
N SER A 74 0.01 10.61 1.65
CA SER A 74 -0.83 11.79 1.45
C SER A 74 -1.51 11.80 0.08
N VAL A 75 -2.78 12.19 0.06
CA VAL A 75 -3.53 12.58 -1.13
C VAL A 75 -4.26 13.88 -0.81
N GLN A 76 -4.23 14.85 -1.73
CA GLN A 76 -4.79 16.19 -1.55
C GLN A 76 -5.62 16.64 -2.76
N ASP A 77 -6.34 17.74 -2.59
CA ASP A 77 -7.03 18.39 -3.71
C ASP A 77 -6.03 18.82 -4.79
N GLY A 78 -6.33 18.48 -6.04
CA GLY A 78 -5.47 18.76 -7.19
C GLY A 78 -4.45 17.66 -7.49
N ASP A 79 -4.27 16.66 -6.62
CA ASP A 79 -3.41 15.52 -6.90
C ASP A 79 -3.92 14.73 -8.12
N THR A 80 -2.97 14.16 -8.86
CA THR A 80 -3.26 13.43 -10.08
C THR A 80 -2.79 11.98 -10.00
N ALA A 81 -3.61 11.05 -10.49
CA ALA A 81 -3.19 9.69 -10.81
C ALA A 81 -3.00 9.54 -12.32
N TRP A 82 -1.75 9.42 -12.77
CA TRP A 82 -1.42 9.26 -14.19
C TRP A 82 -1.76 7.85 -14.64
N ILE A 83 -2.59 7.70 -15.67
CA ILE A 83 -2.95 6.41 -16.23
C ILE A 83 -1.90 6.02 -17.26
N ILE A 84 -1.10 5.00 -16.93
CA ILE A 84 0.01 4.56 -17.77
C ILE A 84 -0.46 3.51 -18.76
N ASN A 85 -1.25 2.56 -18.26
CA ASN A 85 -1.92 1.55 -19.06
C ASN A 85 -3.10 0.99 -18.27
N ARG A 86 -3.73 -0.06 -18.79
CA ARG A 86 -4.88 -0.71 -18.16
C ARG A 86 -4.57 -1.33 -16.79
N ASP A 87 -3.30 -1.62 -16.53
CA ASP A 87 -2.85 -2.38 -15.36
C ASP A 87 -2.17 -1.50 -14.30
N ARG A 88 -1.88 -0.24 -14.61
CA ARG A 88 -1.06 0.61 -13.74
C ARG A 88 -1.39 2.09 -13.84
N ILE A 89 -1.41 2.72 -12.66
CA ILE A 89 -1.43 4.18 -12.51
C ILE A 89 -0.24 4.63 -11.66
N PHE A 90 0.14 5.90 -11.75
CA PHE A 90 1.11 6.54 -10.85
C PHE A 90 0.46 7.64 -10.03
N ILE A 91 0.64 7.58 -8.70
CA ILE A 91 0.26 8.64 -7.76
C ILE A 91 1.53 9.01 -7.01
N HIS A 92 1.94 10.28 -7.02
CA HIS A 92 3.19 10.74 -6.38
C HIS A 92 4.42 9.90 -6.77
N LYS A 93 4.52 9.54 -8.05
CA LYS A 93 5.56 8.65 -8.64
C LYS A 93 5.55 7.21 -8.12
N GLN A 94 4.59 6.81 -7.28
CA GLN A 94 4.44 5.44 -6.79
C GLN A 94 3.52 4.63 -7.70
N PRO A 95 3.95 3.43 -8.16
CA PRO A 95 3.14 2.58 -9.03
C PRO A 95 2.04 1.89 -8.24
N PHE A 96 0.79 2.13 -8.65
CA PHE A 96 -0.36 1.40 -8.17
C PHE A 96 -0.79 0.39 -9.24
N ILE A 97 -1.05 -0.85 -8.82
CA ILE A 97 -1.40 -1.97 -9.70
C ILE A 97 -2.92 -2.12 -9.73
N ALA A 98 -3.50 -2.19 -10.92
CA ALA A 98 -4.91 -2.45 -11.10
C ALA A 98 -5.27 -3.87 -10.63
N THR A 99 -6.43 -4.01 -10.01
CA THR A 99 -6.96 -5.31 -9.61
C THR A 99 -8.47 -5.36 -9.82
N SER A 100 -8.95 -6.50 -10.31
CA SER A 100 -10.39 -6.79 -10.35
C SER A 100 -10.90 -7.39 -9.03
N LYS A 101 -10.00 -7.78 -8.12
CA LYS A 101 -10.37 -8.35 -6.82
C LYS A 101 -10.86 -7.24 -5.89
N SER A 102 -12.02 -7.44 -5.28
CA SER A 102 -12.56 -6.57 -4.23
C SER A 102 -11.80 -6.73 -2.90
N THR A 103 -11.30 -7.94 -2.63
CA THR A 103 -10.61 -8.31 -1.38
C THR A 103 -9.21 -8.85 -1.69
N ILE A 104 -8.26 -7.95 -1.90
CA ILE A 104 -6.84 -8.31 -2.01
C ILE A 104 -6.20 -8.28 -0.61
N ASN A 105 -5.43 -9.31 -0.28
CA ASN A 105 -4.71 -9.36 1.00
C ASN A 105 -3.34 -8.68 0.84
N LEU A 106 -3.27 -7.39 1.17
CA LEU A 106 -2.05 -6.60 1.03
C LEU A 106 -0.96 -6.99 2.04
N GLN A 107 -1.32 -7.42 3.25
CA GLN A 107 -0.36 -7.97 4.21
C GLN A 107 0.33 -9.25 3.71
N GLU A 108 -0.39 -10.11 2.98
CA GLU A 108 0.22 -11.29 2.36
C GLU A 108 1.22 -10.90 1.26
N ILE A 109 0.90 -9.85 0.48
CA ILE A 109 1.82 -9.32 -0.53
C ILE A 109 3.06 -8.71 0.14
N ARG A 110 2.88 -7.91 1.20
CA ARG A 110 3.98 -7.35 1.98
C ARG A 110 4.87 -8.45 2.55
N TYR A 111 4.27 -9.45 3.18
CA TYR A 111 5.00 -10.58 3.76
C TYR A 111 5.86 -11.28 2.71
N LYS A 112 5.32 -11.58 1.52
CA LYS A 112 6.09 -12.23 0.45
C LYS A 112 7.28 -11.38 0.00
N LYS A 113 7.09 -10.07 -0.17
CA LYS A 113 8.19 -9.16 -0.51
C LYS A 113 9.30 -9.14 0.55
N LEU A 114 8.93 -9.08 1.84
CA LEU A 114 9.88 -9.12 2.95
C LEU A 114 10.57 -10.49 3.07
N GLU A 115 9.82 -11.58 2.93
CA GLU A 115 10.33 -12.96 2.93
C GLU A 115 11.36 -13.15 1.82
N GLU A 116 11.05 -12.75 0.59
CA GLU A 116 11.97 -12.82 -0.54
C GLU A 116 13.25 -12.00 -0.31
N TYR A 117 13.12 -10.77 0.19
CA TYR A 117 14.26 -9.92 0.49
C TYR A 117 15.20 -10.55 1.54
N TYR A 118 14.66 -10.97 2.70
CA TYR A 118 15.49 -11.51 3.77
C TYR A 118 16.01 -12.91 3.47
N ILE A 119 15.28 -13.74 2.72
CA ILE A 119 15.81 -15.02 2.21
C ILE A 119 16.97 -14.76 1.24
N GLY A 120 16.86 -13.75 0.37
CA GLY A 120 17.96 -13.35 -0.52
C GLY A 120 19.23 -12.95 0.24
N LEU A 121 19.09 -12.30 1.40
CA LEU A 121 20.22 -11.86 2.23
C LEU A 121 20.79 -12.96 3.13
N LEU A 122 19.94 -13.78 3.75
CA LEU A 122 20.33 -14.69 4.84
C LEU A 122 20.29 -16.17 4.46
N GLY A 123 19.72 -16.50 3.31
CA GLY A 123 19.25 -17.85 3.00
C GLY A 123 17.99 -18.23 3.79
N LYS A 124 17.30 -19.29 3.33
CA LYS A 124 16.03 -19.73 3.90
C LYS A 124 16.13 -20.16 5.37
N GLU A 125 17.17 -20.91 5.73
CA GLU A 125 17.40 -21.34 7.11
C GLU A 125 17.76 -20.17 8.02
N GLY A 126 18.61 -19.25 7.54
CA GLY A 126 18.96 -18.03 8.25
C GLY A 126 17.74 -17.16 8.53
N PHE A 127 16.87 -16.98 7.53
CA PHE A 127 15.59 -16.28 7.68
C PHE A 127 14.72 -16.92 8.78
N LEU A 128 14.47 -18.24 8.72
CA LEU A 128 13.62 -18.90 9.70
C LEU A 128 14.21 -18.84 11.11
N ARG A 129 15.54 -18.94 11.26
CA ARG A 129 16.21 -18.82 12.56
C ARG A 129 16.09 -17.41 13.14
N VAL A 130 16.38 -16.39 12.34
CA VAL A 130 16.41 -14.99 12.80
C VAL A 130 15.00 -14.46 13.07
N PHE A 131 14.08 -14.69 12.13
CA PHE A 131 12.74 -14.12 12.20
C PHE A 131 11.73 -15.04 12.86
N GLY A 132 11.89 -16.35 12.76
CA GLY A 132 10.84 -17.30 13.11
C GLY A 132 11.13 -18.20 14.29
N ASP A 133 12.34 -18.15 14.88
CA ASP A 133 12.79 -19.17 15.84
C ASP A 133 12.58 -20.60 15.28
N GLY A 134 12.85 -20.77 13.97
CA GLY A 134 12.62 -22.00 13.22
C GLY A 134 11.21 -22.14 12.60
N SER A 135 10.26 -21.25 12.91
CA SER A 135 8.86 -21.32 12.46
C SER A 135 8.49 -20.23 11.45
N LYS A 136 7.95 -20.64 10.29
CA LYS A 136 7.42 -19.70 9.28
C LYS A 136 6.26 -18.85 9.81
N LYS A 137 5.41 -19.43 10.67
CA LYS A 137 4.26 -18.71 11.26
C LYS A 137 4.74 -17.54 12.13
N GLU A 138 5.78 -17.77 12.93
CA GLU A 138 6.34 -16.75 13.80
C GLU A 138 7.11 -15.69 13.00
N ALA A 139 7.83 -16.11 11.95
CA ALA A 139 8.50 -15.19 11.03
C ALA A 139 7.51 -14.22 10.39
N LYS A 140 6.37 -14.74 9.90
CA LYS A 140 5.28 -13.91 9.35
C LYS A 140 4.72 -12.94 10.39
N LYS A 141 4.45 -13.41 11.60
CA LYS A 141 3.93 -12.57 12.69
C LYS A 141 4.88 -11.41 12.99
N ARG A 142 6.17 -11.70 13.15
CA ARG A 142 7.19 -10.68 13.49
C ARG A 142 7.47 -9.69 12.37
N LEU A 143 7.47 -10.15 11.11
CA LEU A 143 7.70 -9.26 9.95
C LEU A 143 6.56 -8.28 9.68
N LEU A 144 5.34 -8.65 10.06
CA LEU A 144 4.16 -7.82 9.87
C LEU A 144 3.80 -6.99 11.12
N ASP A 145 4.61 -7.08 12.18
CA ASP A 145 4.43 -6.25 13.37
C ASP A 145 4.82 -4.80 13.09
N CYS A 146 4.11 -3.84 13.69
CA CYS A 146 4.29 -2.39 13.48
C CYS A 146 5.49 -1.79 14.21
N LYS A 147 6.34 -2.67 14.71
CA LYS A 147 7.66 -2.38 15.23
C LYS A 147 8.54 -3.46 14.66
N LEU A 148 9.20 -3.17 13.53
CA LEU A 148 10.25 -4.05 13.05
C LEU A 148 11.21 -4.28 14.24
N PRO A 149 11.38 -5.53 14.71
CA PRO A 149 12.29 -5.77 15.81
C PRO A 149 13.69 -5.32 15.39
N ASP A 150 14.49 -4.84 16.34
CA ASP A 150 15.88 -4.47 16.08
C ASP A 150 16.65 -5.73 15.62
N ILE A 151 16.80 -5.91 14.31
CA ILE A 151 17.44 -7.10 13.76
C ILE A 151 18.92 -6.82 13.64
N LYS A 152 19.67 -7.28 14.64
CA LYS A 152 21.13 -7.33 14.55
C LYS A 152 21.52 -8.43 13.56
N ILE A 153 21.56 -8.09 12.27
CA ILE A 153 22.26 -8.89 11.27
C ILE A 153 23.76 -8.67 11.56
N ARG A 154 24.42 -9.68 12.12
CA ARG A 154 25.89 -9.71 12.31
C ARG A 154 26.58 -10.19 11.05
#